data_AF-A0A5S4GSZ1-F1
#
_entry.id   AF-A0A5S4GSZ1-F1
#
_cell.length_a   1.000
_cell.length_b   1.000
_cell.length_c   1.000
_cell.angle_alpha   90.00
_cell.angle_beta   90.00
_cell.angle_gamma   90.00
#
_symmetry.space_group_name_H-M   'P 1'
#
loop_
_entity.id
_entity.type
_entity.pdbx_description
1 polymer ?
#
loop_
_entity_poly.entity_id
_entity_poly.type
_entity_poly.pdbx_seq_one_letter_code
_entity_poly.pdbx_strand_id
1 'polypeptide(L)'
;MLLGSTLMTSDSAQAGTRNEETLTLLDEFERAGLLSIDGEPGERATIAVMIAPEDPFEGEGAEAQAGALVSLAAGMDAVSRGTVLAGGNTSTLPGGLIAALRAKDETVKHVTTVATADTPLGYITVVYALREQLNGRAGQYGTGTGASSFPLTTSHATPSPSR
;
A
#
# COMPACT_ATOMS: atom_id res chain seq x y z
N MET A 1 8.31 -7.95 -10.96
CA MET A 1 9.16 -7.10 -10.10
C MET A 1 9.93 -8.01 -9.15
N LEU A 2 11.27 -8.04 -9.25
CA LEU A 2 12.13 -9.01 -8.54
C LEU A 2 12.02 -8.92 -7.01
N LEU A 3 12.00 -7.70 -6.47
CA LEU A 3 11.92 -7.45 -5.04
C LEU A 3 10.60 -7.96 -4.44
N GLY A 4 9.47 -7.67 -5.10
CA GLY A 4 8.16 -8.17 -4.68
C GLY A 4 8.10 -9.70 -4.68
N SER A 5 8.59 -10.36 -5.74
CA SER A 5 8.48 -11.82 -5.87
C SER A 5 9.28 -12.62 -4.84
N THR A 6 10.28 -12.02 -4.21
CA THR A 6 11.11 -12.69 -3.20
C THR A 6 10.59 -12.44 -1.80
N LEU A 7 10.16 -11.21 -1.50
CA LEU A 7 9.59 -10.82 -0.21
C LEU A 7 8.15 -11.31 -0.02
N MET A 8 7.35 -11.37 -1.08
CA MET A 8 5.91 -11.56 -0.99
C MET A 8 5.46 -12.93 -1.54
N THR A 9 4.26 -13.34 -1.14
CA THR A 9 3.55 -14.49 -1.70
C THR A 9 2.04 -14.29 -1.62
N SER A 10 1.31 -14.76 -2.63
CA SER A 10 -0.16 -14.84 -2.58
C SER A 10 -0.66 -16.13 -1.90
N ASP A 11 0.21 -17.14 -1.74
CA ASP A 11 -0.10 -18.38 -1.05
C ASP A 11 -0.03 -18.21 0.47
N SER A 12 -1.19 -18.26 1.13
CA SER A 12 -1.30 -18.18 2.58
C SER A 12 -0.59 -19.32 3.32
N ALA A 13 -0.39 -20.48 2.69
CA ALA A 13 0.35 -21.58 3.30
C ALA A 13 1.86 -21.30 3.40
N GLN A 14 2.36 -20.34 2.62
CA GLN A 14 3.76 -19.90 2.63
C GLN A 14 3.98 -18.64 3.49
N ALA A 15 2.95 -18.13 4.17
CA ALA A 15 3.09 -16.97 5.05
C ALA A 15 4.06 -17.29 6.20
N GLY A 16 5.04 -16.41 6.43
CA GLY A 16 6.02 -16.59 7.52
C GLY A 16 7.10 -17.63 7.25
N THR A 17 7.14 -18.25 6.06
CA THR A 17 8.23 -19.18 5.72
C THR A 17 9.47 -18.40 5.29
N ARG A 18 10.65 -18.87 5.70
CA ARG A 18 11.92 -18.22 5.35
C ARG A 18 12.25 -18.40 3.87
N ASN A 19 12.77 -17.36 3.25
CA ASN A 19 13.29 -17.37 1.89
C ASN A 19 14.74 -16.86 1.88
N GLU A 20 15.69 -17.78 1.75
CA GLU A 20 17.14 -17.47 1.71
C GLU A 20 17.52 -16.55 0.53
N GLU A 21 16.80 -16.65 -0.60
CA GLU A 21 17.03 -15.79 -1.77
C GLU A 21 16.69 -14.32 -1.47
N THR A 22 15.71 -14.08 -0.61
CA THR A 22 15.31 -12.72 -0.19
C THR A 22 16.45 -12.00 0.50
N LEU A 23 17.13 -12.67 1.43
CA LEU A 23 18.22 -12.05 2.20
C LEU A 23 19.40 -11.67 1.31
N THR A 24 19.75 -12.55 0.37
CA THR A 24 20.84 -12.30 -0.58
C THR A 24 20.52 -11.09 -1.46
N LEU A 25 19.31 -11.03 -2.03
CA LEU A 25 18.89 -9.92 -2.88
C LEU A 25 18.79 -8.60 -2.11
N LEU A 26 18.28 -8.64 -0.88
CA LEU A 26 18.17 -7.46 -0.05
C LEU A 26 19.55 -6.87 0.30
N ASP A 27 20.51 -7.71 0.69
CA ASP A 27 21.90 -7.33 0.96
C ASP A 27 22.59 -6.75 -0.29
N GLU A 28 22.32 -7.29 -1.48
CA GLU A 28 22.81 -6.71 -2.74
C GLU A 28 22.23 -5.33 -3.03
N PHE A 29 20.92 -5.14 -2.84
CA PHE A 29 20.27 -3.84 -3.06
C PHE A 29 20.70 -2.80 -2.01
N GLU A 30 20.93 -3.22 -0.77
CA GLU A 30 21.46 -2.35 0.29
C GLU A 30 22.90 -1.92 -0.04
N ARG A 31 23.78 -2.85 -0.44
CA ARG A 31 25.14 -2.54 -0.89
C ARG A 31 25.20 -1.65 -2.12
N ALA A 32 24.21 -1.77 -3.01
CA ALA A 32 24.05 -0.88 -4.16
C ALA A 32 23.50 0.50 -3.79
N GLY A 33 23.12 0.73 -2.52
CA GLY A 33 22.56 1.99 -2.04
C GLY A 33 21.14 2.26 -2.52
N LEU A 34 20.40 1.21 -2.93
CA LEU A 34 19.05 1.33 -3.47
C LEU A 34 17.97 1.23 -2.39
N LEU A 35 18.28 0.61 -1.25
CA LEU A 35 17.37 0.50 -0.11
C LEU A 35 18.16 0.53 1.21
N SER A 36 17.42 0.73 2.30
CA SER A 36 17.89 0.50 3.66
C SER A 36 16.94 -0.48 4.32
N ILE A 37 17.48 -1.44 5.07
CA ILE A 37 16.71 -2.50 5.70
C ILE A 37 16.62 -2.20 7.20
N ASP A 38 15.42 -2.37 7.75
CA ASP A 38 15.20 -2.41 9.18
C ASP A 38 14.68 -3.79 9.58
N GLY A 39 15.21 -4.37 10.66
CA GLY A 39 14.92 -5.73 11.09
C GLY A 39 15.51 -6.83 10.18
N GLU A 40 14.83 -7.98 10.12
CA GLU A 40 15.28 -9.18 9.40
C GLU A 40 14.14 -9.73 8.50
N PRO A 41 13.87 -9.09 7.34
CA PRO A 41 12.73 -9.42 6.47
C PRO A 41 12.97 -10.68 5.61
N GLY A 42 13.43 -11.77 6.21
CA GLY A 42 13.69 -13.06 5.54
C GLY A 42 12.45 -13.94 5.37
N GLU A 43 11.34 -13.59 6.02
CA GLU A 43 10.09 -14.35 5.96
C GLU A 43 9.14 -13.80 4.88
N ARG A 44 8.46 -14.69 4.17
CA ARG A 44 7.51 -14.29 3.13
C ARG A 44 6.27 -13.63 3.74
N ALA A 45 5.97 -12.42 3.30
CA ALA A 45 4.72 -11.73 3.68
C ALA A 45 3.62 -11.97 2.64
N THR A 46 2.36 -11.86 3.07
CA THR A 46 1.20 -12.01 2.18
C THR A 46 0.53 -10.70 1.81
N ILE A 47 0.91 -9.59 2.43
CA ILE A 47 0.34 -8.27 2.20
C ILE A 47 1.40 -7.22 2.52
N ALA A 48 1.38 -6.09 1.80
CA ALA A 48 2.34 -5.01 1.99
C ALA A 48 1.65 -3.69 2.37
N VAL A 49 2.30 -2.91 3.23
CA VAL A 49 2.02 -1.49 3.43
C VAL A 49 3.23 -0.71 2.93
N MET A 50 3.03 0.14 1.93
CA MET A 50 4.02 1.09 1.45
C MET A 50 3.70 2.46 2.03
N ILE A 51 4.69 3.12 2.62
CA ILE A 51 4.55 4.49 3.13
C ILE A 51 5.04 5.46 2.06
N ALA A 52 4.17 6.36 1.64
CA ALA A 52 4.50 7.41 0.69
C ALA A 52 5.46 8.43 1.34
N PRO A 53 6.36 9.04 0.56
CA PRO A 53 7.13 10.19 1.02
C PRO A 53 6.20 11.30 1.55
N GLU A 54 6.66 12.01 2.58
CA GLU A 54 5.94 13.15 3.14
C GLU A 54 5.82 14.28 2.11
N ASP A 55 6.90 14.57 1.40
CA ASP A 55 6.95 15.62 0.40
C ASP A 55 6.67 15.09 -1.03
N PRO A 56 5.90 15.84 -1.85
CA PRO A 56 5.77 15.58 -3.27
C PRO A 56 7.12 15.61 -3.99
N PHE A 57 7.24 14.83 -5.06
CA PHE A 57 8.40 14.92 -5.95
C PHE A 57 8.36 16.22 -6.75
N GLU A 58 9.52 16.85 -6.94
CA GLU A 58 9.68 18.11 -7.65
C GLU A 58 10.71 18.02 -8.79
N GLY A 59 10.64 18.97 -9.73
CA GLY A 59 11.58 19.08 -10.85
C GLY A 59 11.29 18.12 -12.01
N GLU A 60 12.21 18.10 -12.98
CA GLU A 60 12.05 17.40 -14.27
C GLU A 60 11.91 15.87 -14.13
N GLY A 61 12.42 15.29 -13.03
CA GLY A 61 12.38 13.85 -12.76
C GLY A 61 11.16 13.37 -11.96
N ALA A 62 10.29 14.27 -11.50
CA ALA A 62 9.24 13.95 -10.53
C ALA A 62 8.27 12.85 -11.00
N GLU A 63 7.82 12.93 -12.24
CA GLU A 63 6.90 11.93 -12.81
C GLU A 63 7.55 10.54 -12.93
N ALA A 64 8.82 10.50 -13.33
CA ALA A 64 9.57 9.24 -13.44
C ALA A 64 9.80 8.60 -12.07
N GLN A 65 10.12 9.41 -11.05
CA GLN A 65 10.30 8.94 -9.67
C GLN A 65 8.99 8.39 -9.09
N ALA A 66 7.90 9.14 -9.22
CA ALA A 66 6.59 8.69 -8.77
C ALA A 66 6.15 7.43 -9.53
N GLY A 67 6.34 7.39 -10.86
CA GLY A 67 6.02 6.24 -11.69
C GLY A 67 6.79 4.97 -11.33
N ALA A 68 8.06 5.10 -10.94
CA ALA A 68 8.86 3.97 -10.46
C ALA A 68 8.28 3.38 -9.16
N LEU A 69 7.90 4.21 -8.20
CA LEU A 69 7.29 3.77 -6.95
C LEU A 69 5.87 3.21 -7.13
N VAL A 70 5.07 3.78 -8.05
CA VAL A 70 3.78 3.20 -8.44
C VAL A 70 3.98 1.81 -9.06
N SER A 71 5.00 1.65 -9.90
CA SER A 71 5.34 0.34 -10.49
C SER A 71 5.79 -0.66 -9.44
N LEU A 72 6.48 -0.20 -8.38
CA LEU A 72 6.85 -1.03 -7.24
C LEU A 72 5.60 -1.48 -6.46
N ALA A 73 4.67 -0.57 -6.16
CA ALA A 73 3.40 -0.90 -5.50
C ALA A 73 2.58 -1.92 -6.30
N ALA A 74 2.41 -1.70 -7.61
CA ALA A 74 1.74 -2.65 -8.49
C ALA A 74 2.47 -4.00 -8.56
N GLY A 75 3.80 -3.98 -8.55
CA GLY A 75 4.62 -5.17 -8.56
C GLY A 75 4.54 -6.01 -7.29
N MET A 76 4.36 -5.38 -6.12
CA MET A 76 4.11 -6.08 -4.85
C MET A 76 2.71 -6.67 -4.81
N ASP A 77 1.72 -5.92 -5.29
CA ASP A 77 0.32 -6.35 -5.35
C ASP A 77 0.16 -7.61 -6.21
N ALA A 78 0.76 -7.63 -7.39
CA ALA A 78 0.66 -8.74 -8.34
C ALA A 78 1.17 -10.10 -7.83
N VAL A 79 1.98 -10.13 -6.78
CA VAL A 79 2.60 -11.34 -6.21
C VAL A 79 2.19 -11.58 -4.75
N SER A 80 1.28 -10.77 -4.22
CA SER A 80 0.79 -10.86 -2.84
C SER A 80 -0.73 -11.01 -2.82
N ARG A 81 -1.32 -10.94 -1.63
CA ARG A 81 -2.77 -10.83 -1.42
C ARG A 81 -3.24 -9.37 -1.34
N GLY A 82 -2.34 -8.42 -1.57
CA GLY A 82 -2.68 -7.02 -1.70
C GLY A 82 -1.57 -6.06 -1.26
N THR A 83 -1.73 -4.81 -1.64
CA THR A 83 -0.84 -3.71 -1.26
C THR A 83 -1.66 -2.47 -0.88
N VAL A 84 -1.26 -1.83 0.22
CA VAL A 84 -1.79 -0.53 0.67
C VAL A 84 -0.69 0.52 0.56
N LEU A 85 -0.92 1.57 -0.23
CA LEU A 85 -0.09 2.77 -0.25
C LEU A 85 -0.67 3.83 0.70
N ALA A 86 0.01 4.07 1.81
CA ALA A 86 -0.42 4.99 2.87
C ALA A 86 0.46 6.24 2.91
N GLY A 87 -0.14 7.41 3.07
CA GLY A 87 0.57 8.69 3.15
C GLY A 87 -0.29 9.76 3.81
N GLY A 88 0.32 10.90 4.13
CA GLY A 88 -0.41 12.08 4.60
C GLY A 88 -1.09 12.83 3.47
N ASN A 89 -1.79 13.91 3.79
CA ASN A 89 -2.56 14.68 2.81
C ASN A 89 -1.70 15.24 1.67
N THR A 90 -0.44 15.59 1.95
CA THR A 90 0.56 16.07 0.98
C THR A 90 0.82 15.10 -0.17
N SER A 91 0.71 13.79 0.07
CA SER A 91 0.89 12.75 -0.96
C SER A 91 -0.19 12.75 -2.04
N THR A 92 -1.27 13.52 -1.85
CA THR A 92 -2.37 13.72 -2.83
C THR A 92 -2.22 14.99 -3.67
N LEU A 93 -1.24 15.83 -3.36
CA LEU A 93 -0.94 17.03 -4.14
C LEU A 93 -0.27 16.65 -5.49
N PRO A 94 -0.20 17.59 -6.46
CA PRO A 94 0.60 17.39 -7.66
C PRO A 94 2.05 17.01 -7.32
N GLY A 95 2.59 15.98 -7.98
CA GLY A 95 3.90 15.41 -7.64
C GLY A 95 3.86 14.38 -6.49
N GLY A 96 2.75 14.26 -5.78
CA GLY A 96 2.56 13.28 -4.70
C GLY A 96 2.35 11.86 -5.21
N LEU A 97 2.85 10.87 -4.46
CA LEU A 97 2.82 9.47 -4.88
C LEU A 97 1.40 8.88 -4.93
N ILE A 98 0.52 9.26 -3.99
CA ILE A 98 -0.89 8.80 -4.02
C ILE A 98 -1.62 9.43 -5.21
N ALA A 99 -1.37 10.70 -5.52
CA ALA A 99 -1.94 11.34 -6.70
C ALA A 99 -1.48 10.62 -7.99
N ALA A 100 -0.19 10.30 -8.09
CA ALA A 100 0.37 9.58 -9.23
C ALA A 100 -0.21 8.16 -9.38
N LEU A 101 -0.38 7.42 -8.29
CA LEU A 101 -1.02 6.10 -8.32
C LEU A 101 -2.47 6.20 -8.77
N ARG A 102 -3.22 7.17 -8.23
CA ARG A 102 -4.64 7.37 -8.55
C ARG A 102 -4.91 7.77 -10.00
N ALA A 103 -3.91 8.32 -10.69
CA ALA A 103 -3.97 8.61 -12.11
C ALA A 103 -3.76 7.37 -13.01
N LYS A 104 -3.48 6.18 -12.45
CA LYS A 104 -3.30 4.93 -13.20
C LYS A 104 -4.52 4.02 -13.05
N ASP A 105 -5.41 4.05 -14.04
CA ASP A 105 -6.70 3.34 -14.03
C ASP A 105 -6.61 1.85 -13.73
N GLU A 106 -5.56 1.15 -14.17
CA GLU A 106 -5.40 -0.27 -13.86
C GLU A 106 -4.86 -0.50 -12.44
N THR A 107 -3.93 0.35 -11.96
CA THR A 107 -3.32 0.17 -10.64
C THR A 107 -4.32 0.42 -9.51
N VAL A 108 -5.22 1.40 -9.66
CA VAL A 108 -6.23 1.74 -8.63
C VAL A 108 -7.27 0.64 -8.39
N LYS A 109 -7.42 -0.30 -9.33
CA LYS A 109 -8.33 -1.44 -9.19
C LYS A 109 -7.80 -2.50 -8.23
N HIS A 110 -6.50 -2.48 -7.98
CA HIS A 110 -5.82 -3.52 -7.21
C HIS A 110 -5.13 -2.97 -5.97
N VAL A 111 -4.45 -1.83 -6.07
CA VAL A 111 -3.76 -1.19 -4.94
C VAL A 111 -4.69 -0.23 -4.21
N THR A 112 -4.80 -0.41 -2.89
CA THR A 112 -5.56 0.52 -2.03
C THR A 112 -4.69 1.72 -1.64
N THR A 113 -5.25 2.93 -1.62
CA THR A 113 -4.55 4.11 -1.06
C THR A 113 -5.20 4.62 0.21
N VAL A 114 -4.41 5.19 1.11
CA VAL A 114 -4.88 5.89 2.32
C VAL A 114 -4.12 7.20 2.45
N ALA A 115 -4.80 8.32 2.22
CA ALA A 115 -4.22 9.67 2.17
C ALA A 115 -4.28 10.46 3.50
N THR A 116 -4.59 9.79 4.60
CA THR A 116 -4.74 10.40 5.93
C THR A 116 -3.90 9.68 6.99
N ALA A 117 -2.86 8.93 6.57
CA ALA A 117 -2.07 8.05 7.42
C ALA A 117 -1.21 8.80 8.47
N ASP A 118 -1.19 10.13 8.41
CA ASP A 118 -0.64 11.07 9.39
C ASP A 118 -1.63 11.43 10.51
N THR A 119 -2.84 10.87 10.49
CA THR A 119 -3.90 11.12 11.48
C THR A 119 -4.28 9.87 12.26
N PRO A 120 -4.84 10.00 13.48
CA PRO A 120 -5.37 8.85 14.23
C PRO A 120 -6.44 8.05 13.47
N LEU A 121 -7.27 8.73 12.67
CA LEU A 121 -8.27 8.07 11.84
C LEU A 121 -7.64 7.29 10.67
N GLY A 122 -6.53 7.81 10.13
CA GLY A 122 -5.75 7.14 9.10
C GLY A 122 -5.19 5.79 9.54
N TYR A 123 -4.71 5.68 10.77
CA TYR A 123 -4.24 4.39 11.30
C TYR A 123 -5.32 3.31 11.25
N ILE A 124 -6.55 3.66 11.64
CA ILE A 124 -7.70 2.76 11.57
C ILE A 124 -8.04 2.44 10.10
N THR A 125 -7.92 3.43 9.23
CA THR A 125 -8.20 3.28 7.80
C THR A 125 -7.18 2.37 7.11
N VAL A 126 -5.91 2.38 7.50
CA VAL A 126 -4.88 1.43 7.00
C VAL A 126 -5.25 0.00 7.38
N VAL A 127 -5.68 -0.24 8.63
CA VAL A 127 -6.11 -1.58 9.06
C VAL A 127 -7.35 -2.05 8.28
N TYR A 128 -8.31 -1.15 8.06
CA TYR A 128 -9.49 -1.44 7.23
C TYR A 128 -9.12 -1.74 5.77
N ALA A 129 -8.21 -0.94 5.19
CA ALA A 129 -7.68 -1.12 3.84
C ALA A 129 -7.01 -2.50 3.67
N LEU A 130 -6.19 -2.92 4.63
CA LEU A 130 -5.58 -4.25 4.64
C LEU A 130 -6.62 -5.35 4.64
N ARG A 131 -7.67 -5.22 5.46
CA ARG A 131 -8.79 -6.17 5.47
C ARG A 131 -9.47 -6.24 4.09
N GLU A 132 -9.73 -5.11 3.44
CA GLU A 132 -10.36 -5.11 2.13
C GLU A 132 -9.50 -5.79 1.07
N GLN A 133 -8.20 -5.48 1.05
CA GLN A 133 -7.22 -6.13 0.18
C GLN A 133 -7.24 -7.65 0.35
N LEU A 134 -7.21 -8.15 1.60
CA LEU A 134 -7.31 -9.58 1.89
C LEU A 134 -8.63 -10.22 1.43
N ASN A 135 -9.68 -9.43 1.21
CA ASN A 135 -10.98 -9.85 0.66
C ASN A 135 -11.09 -9.60 -0.86
N GLY A 136 -9.98 -9.30 -1.54
CA GLY A 136 -9.93 -9.07 -2.99
C GLY A 136 -10.53 -7.74 -3.43
N ARG A 137 -10.56 -6.74 -2.54
CA ARG A 137 -11.12 -5.41 -2.82
C ARG A 137 -10.04 -4.33 -2.73
N ALA A 138 -10.18 -3.29 -3.54
CA ALA A 138 -9.34 -2.10 -3.47
C ALA A 138 -10.19 -0.84 -3.27
N GLY A 139 -9.67 0.11 -2.49
CA GLY A 139 -10.32 1.38 -2.19
C GLY A 139 -9.34 2.56 -2.22
N GLN A 140 -9.85 3.78 -2.30
CA GLN A 140 -9.01 4.98 -2.39
C GLN A 140 -9.41 5.92 -1.26
N TYR A 141 -8.86 5.76 -0.06
CA TYR A 141 -9.36 6.43 1.14
C TYR A 141 -8.66 7.76 1.45
N GLY A 142 -9.40 8.66 2.11
CA GLY A 142 -8.89 9.94 2.57
C GLY A 142 -9.34 11.11 1.69
N THR A 143 -8.42 12.00 1.37
CA THR A 143 -8.66 13.25 0.61
C THR A 143 -8.14 13.17 -0.82
N GLY A 144 -8.38 14.22 -1.61
CA GLY A 144 -7.87 14.36 -2.96
C GLY A 144 -8.73 13.67 -4.04
N THR A 145 -8.33 13.85 -5.29
CA THR A 145 -9.05 13.30 -6.46
C THR A 145 -9.14 11.78 -6.37
N GLY A 146 -10.31 11.23 -6.75
CA GLY A 146 -10.56 9.79 -6.76
C GLY A 146 -10.77 9.18 -5.38
N ALA A 147 -10.81 9.97 -4.30
CA ALA A 147 -11.06 9.45 -2.97
C ALA A 147 -12.51 8.98 -2.78
N SER A 148 -12.67 7.83 -2.14
CA SER A 148 -13.91 7.24 -1.66
C SER A 148 -14.09 7.48 -0.17
N SER A 149 -15.34 7.76 0.24
CA SER A 149 -15.69 7.86 1.65
C SER A 149 -15.55 6.51 2.35
N PHE A 150 -15.07 6.55 3.59
CA PHE A 150 -15.10 5.39 4.48
C PHE A 150 -16.56 4.96 4.70
N PRO A 151 -16.95 3.71 4.44
CA PRO A 151 -18.31 3.25 4.69
C PRO A 151 -18.51 3.08 6.20
N LEU A 152 -18.96 4.13 6.87
CA LEU A 152 -19.56 4.01 8.19
C LEU A 152 -20.89 3.29 8.04
N THR A 153 -20.88 1.96 8.05
CA THR A 153 -22.12 1.20 8.25
C THR A 153 -22.52 1.39 9.71
N THR A 154 -23.22 2.47 10.03
CA THR A 154 -23.99 2.53 11.27
C THR A 154 -25.15 1.57 11.10
N SER A 155 -24.95 0.30 11.48
CA SER A 155 -26.07 -0.61 11.71
C SER A 155 -26.85 -0.04 12.89
N HIS A 156 -27.84 0.79 12.61
CA HIS A 156 -28.84 1.14 13.60
C HIS A 156 -29.71 -0.11 13.75
N ALA A 157 -29.49 -0.90 14.80
CA ALA A 157 -30.49 -1.87 15.22
C ALA A 157 -31.74 -1.05 15.58
N THR A 158 -32.78 -1.14 14.76
CA THR A 158 -34.09 -0.58 15.10
C THR A 158 -34.56 -1.30 16.36
N PRO A 159 -34.73 -0.62 17.51
CA PRO A 159 -35.28 -1.28 18.68
C PRO A 159 -36.71 -1.73 18.36
N SER A 160 -36.94 -3.03 18.44
CA SER A 160 -38.28 -3.60 18.29
C SER A 160 -39.13 -3.14 19.48
N PRO A 161 -40.31 -2.52 19.29
CA PRO A 161 -41.13 -2.11 20.41
C PRO A 161 -41.60 -3.35 21.18
N SER A 162 -41.28 -3.40 22.48
CA SER A 162 -41.86 -4.36 23.42
C SER A 162 -43.35 -4.05 23.57
N ARG A 163 -44.18 -5.08 23.38
CA ARG A 163 -45.64 -5.04 23.48
C ARG A 163 -46.11 -4.95 24.92
#